data_AF-A0A4Y2GR13-F1
#
_entry.id   AF-A0A4Y2GR13-F1
#
_cell.length_a   1.000
_cell.length_b   1.000
_cell.length_c   1.000
_cell.angle_alpha   90.00
_cell.angle_beta   90.00
_cell.angle_gamma   90.00
#
_symmetry.space_group_name_H-M   'P 1'
#
loop_
_entity.id
_entity.type
_entity.pdbx_description
1 polymer ?
#
loop_
_entity_poly.entity_id
_entity_poly.type
_entity_poly.pdbx_seq_one_letter_code
_entity_poly.pdbx_strand_id
1 'polypeptide(L)'
;MVLSAGQVQCNEIANYIDTRYVSSPESMWRLLGSHMHDRSHAVIRLAVHFPNQKRVTFKDGHEEEAARARQTMLESCFQLNQSDPDAQKLLNTDIPYN
;
A
#
# COMPACT_ATOMS: atom_id res chain seq x y z
N MET A 1 -45.34 24.74 20.90
CA MET A 1 -44.86 23.48 20.28
C MET A 1 -43.36 23.43 20.55
N VAL A 2 -42.91 22.61 21.50
CA VAL A 2 -41.50 22.53 21.92
C VAL A 2 -40.83 21.44 21.10
N LEU A 3 -39.83 21.80 20.30
CA LEU A 3 -39.00 20.83 19.60
C LEU A 3 -38.11 20.14 20.65
N SER A 4 -38.46 18.92 21.03
CA SER A 4 -37.60 18.05 21.83
C SER A 4 -36.32 17.81 21.06
N ALA A 5 -35.20 18.32 21.56
CA ALA A 5 -33.88 17.95 21.06
C ALA A 5 -33.79 16.41 21.10
N GLY A 6 -33.58 15.78 19.94
CA GLY A 6 -33.38 14.34 19.88
C GLY A 6 -32.22 13.98 20.79
N GLN A 7 -32.47 13.16 21.81
CA GLN A 7 -31.42 12.66 22.69
C GLN A 7 -30.44 11.86 21.83
N VAL A 8 -29.26 12.44 21.57
CA VAL A 8 -28.15 11.69 20.99
C VAL A 8 -27.73 10.68 22.06
N GLN A 9 -28.01 9.41 21.83
CA GLN A 9 -27.60 8.34 22.73
C GLN A 9 -26.08 8.16 22.64
N CYS A 10 -25.34 8.90 23.45
CA CYS A 10 -23.89 8.82 23.55
C CYS A 10 -23.50 7.51 24.24
N ASN A 11 -23.19 6.47 23.46
CA ASN A 11 -22.61 5.23 23.98
C ASN A 11 -21.10 5.44 24.24
N GLU A 12 -20.77 5.87 25.46
CA GLU A 12 -19.39 6.17 25.87
C GLU A 12 -18.44 4.99 25.70
N ILE A 13 -18.88 3.76 25.99
CA ILE A 13 -18.07 2.54 25.88
C ILE A 13 -17.72 2.26 24.42
N ALA A 14 -18.70 2.30 23.53
CA ALA A 14 -18.45 2.11 22.09
C ALA A 14 -17.53 3.21 21.54
N ASN A 15 -17.71 4.45 22.00
CA ASN A 15 -16.87 5.57 21.60
C ASN A 15 -15.43 5.40 22.09
N TYR A 16 -15.22 4.94 23.32
CA TYR A 16 -13.88 4.64 23.85
C TYR A 16 -13.17 3.55 23.05
N ILE A 17 -13.88 2.49 22.64
CA ILE A 17 -13.31 1.42 21.80
C ILE A 17 -13.03 1.92 20.37
N ASP A 18 -13.89 2.77 19.81
CA ASP A 18 -13.71 3.34 18.46
C ASP A 18 -12.66 4.47 18.43
N THR A 19 -12.35 5.09 19.58
CA THR A 19 -11.37 6.17 19.65
C THR A 19 -9.98 5.68 19.31
N ARG A 20 -9.57 5.94 18.06
CA ARG A 20 -8.17 5.88 17.65
C ARG A 20 -7.44 7.04 18.33
N TYR A 21 -6.47 6.73 19.18
CA TYR A 21 -5.59 7.75 19.76
C TYR A 21 -4.96 8.59 18.64
N VAL A 22 -5.17 9.91 18.71
CA VAL A 22 -4.52 10.89 17.83
C VAL A 22 -3.62 11.73 18.72
N SER A 23 -2.35 11.86 18.35
CA SER A 23 -1.42 12.69 19.13
C SER A 23 -1.85 14.16 19.13
N SER A 24 -1.51 14.91 20.19
CA SER A 24 -1.78 16.36 20.27
C SER A 24 -1.32 17.16 19.03
N PRO A 25 -0.10 16.97 18.50
CA PRO A 25 0.31 17.66 17.27
C PRO A 25 -0.49 17.25 16.03
N GLU A 26 -0.83 15.97 15.86
CA GLU A 26 -1.65 15.50 14.73
C GLU A 26 -3.09 16.04 14.80
N SER A 27 -3.65 16.16 16.00
CA SER A 27 -4.98 16.74 16.24
C SER A 27 -5.03 18.21 15.83
N MET A 28 -4.03 18.99 16.25
CA MET A 28 -3.89 20.40 15.86
C MET A 28 -3.74 20.53 14.33
N TRP A 29 -2.94 19.66 13.71
CA TRP A 29 -2.75 19.66 12.26
C TRP A 29 -4.07 19.43 11.49
N ARG A 30 -4.90 18.51 11.96
CA ARG A 30 -6.23 18.25 11.40
C ARG A 30 -7.20 19.41 11.63
N LEU A 31 -7.21 20.00 12.83
CA LEU A 31 -8.08 21.14 13.18
C LEU A 31 -7.75 22.40 12.37
N LEU A 32 -6.46 22.64 12.09
CA LEU A 32 -6.01 23.78 11.29
C LEU A 32 -6.23 23.56 9.78
N GLY A 33 -6.78 22.41 9.36
CA GLY A 33 -7.00 22.10 7.95
C GLY A 33 -5.70 21.94 7.14
N SER A 34 -4.57 21.76 7.83
CA SER A 34 -3.28 21.61 7.18
C SER A 34 -3.27 20.29 6.40
N HIS A 35 -2.99 20.36 5.10
CA HIS A 35 -2.80 19.16 4.29
C HIS A 35 -1.69 18.33 4.91
N MET A 36 -2.01 17.13 5.41
CA MET A 36 -1.01 16.26 6.03
C MET A 36 0.03 15.90 4.98
N HIS A 37 -0.39 15.40 3.82
CA HIS A 37 0.49 15.00 2.73
C HIS A 37 -0.15 15.38 1.40
N ASP A 38 0.51 16.24 0.64
CA ASP A 38 0.21 16.42 -0.78
C ASP A 38 0.84 15.23 -1.52
N ARG A 39 0.17 14.07 -1.48
CA ARG A 39 0.62 12.90 -2.26
C ARG A 39 0.22 13.17 -3.71
N SER A 40 1.11 13.81 -4.44
CA SER A 40 0.94 14.11 -5.86
C SER A 40 0.84 12.85 -6.74
N HIS A 41 1.36 11.71 -6.29
CA HIS A 41 1.45 10.48 -7.07
C HIS A 41 1.06 9.24 -6.26
N ALA A 42 0.55 8.22 -6.95
CA ALA A 42 0.18 6.95 -6.35
C ALA A 42 1.41 6.23 -5.78
N VAL A 43 1.34 5.83 -4.51
CA VAL A 43 2.39 5.04 -3.85
C VAL A 43 2.05 3.57 -3.99
N ILE A 44 2.84 2.84 -4.77
CA ILE A 44 2.72 1.38 -4.91
C ILE A 44 3.74 0.72 -3.98
N ARG A 45 3.30 -0.30 -3.24
CA ARG A 45 4.20 -1.13 -2.44
C ARG A 45 4.96 -2.09 -3.34
N LEU A 46 6.28 -2.00 -3.33
CA LEU A 46 7.14 -2.94 -4.05
C LEU A 46 7.26 -4.24 -3.27
N ALA A 47 6.93 -5.36 -3.92
CA ALA A 47 6.98 -6.68 -3.31
C ALA A 47 8.42 -7.20 -3.28
N VAL A 48 9.06 -7.16 -2.11
CA VAL A 48 10.39 -7.72 -1.88
C VAL A 48 10.22 -9.10 -1.25
N HIS A 49 10.72 -10.13 -1.93
CA HIS A 49 10.64 -11.51 -1.49
C HIS A 49 12.03 -12.16 -1.48
N PHE A 50 12.23 -13.12 -0.58
CA PHE A 50 13.37 -14.01 -0.63
C PHE A 50 13.31 -14.92 -1.88
N PRO A 51 14.45 -15.43 -2.36
CA PRO A 51 14.48 -16.38 -3.46
C PRO A 51 13.55 -17.57 -3.18
N ASN A 52 12.74 -17.94 -4.16
CA ASN A 52 11.72 -19.01 -4.10
C ASN A 52 10.60 -18.83 -3.05
N GLN A 53 10.49 -17.69 -2.36
CA GLN A 53 9.42 -17.40 -1.39
C GLN A 53 8.39 -16.42 -1.94
N LYS A 54 8.15 -16.47 -3.25
CA LYS A 54 7.15 -15.65 -3.93
C LYS A 54 5.82 -16.36 -3.94
N ARG A 55 4.76 -15.61 -3.65
CA ARG A 55 3.39 -16.12 -3.78
C ARG A 55 3.00 -16.11 -5.25
N VAL A 56 2.59 -17.26 -5.77
CA VAL A 56 2.12 -17.42 -7.16
C VAL A 56 0.71 -17.98 -7.12
N THR A 57 -0.14 -17.49 -8.02
CA THR A 57 -1.48 -18.05 -8.25
C THR A 57 -1.38 -18.94 -9.48
N PHE A 58 -1.82 -20.20 -9.37
CA PHE A 58 -1.79 -21.17 -10.46
C PHE A 58 -3.18 -21.76 -10.65
N LYS A 59 -3.42 -22.31 -11.85
CA LYS A 59 -4.56 -23.18 -12.12
C LYS A 59 -4.12 -24.63 -11.90
N ASP A 60 -5.05 -25.47 -11.48
CA ASP A 60 -4.83 -26.90 -11.28
C ASP A 60 -4.15 -27.53 -12.52
N GLY A 61 -3.01 -28.20 -12.31
CA GLY A 61 -2.20 -28.82 -13.38
C GLY A 61 -1.14 -27.93 -14.04
N HIS A 62 -1.04 -26.65 -13.65
CA HIS A 62 0.00 -25.71 -14.12
C HIS A 62 0.94 -25.25 -13.00
N GLU A 63 1.10 -26.04 -11.93
CA GLU A 63 1.94 -25.70 -10.78
C GLU A 63 3.39 -25.44 -11.19
N GLU A 64 3.94 -26.31 -12.05
CA GLU A 64 5.31 -26.27 -12.55
C GLU A 64 5.58 -25.03 -13.41
N GLU A 65 4.63 -24.66 -14.27
CA GLU A 65 4.74 -23.51 -15.17
C GLU A 65 4.66 -22.20 -14.37
N ALA A 66 3.72 -22.12 -13.44
CA ALA A 66 3.58 -20.99 -12.53
C ALA A 66 4.81 -20.85 -11.61
N ALA A 67 5.42 -21.96 -11.22
CA ALA A 67 6.69 -21.96 -10.48
C ALA A 67 7.90 -21.50 -11.31
N ARG A 68 7.83 -21.54 -12.65
CA ARG A 68 8.90 -21.02 -13.53
C ARG A 68 8.69 -19.55 -13.90
N ALA A 69 7.44 -19.10 -14.03
CA ALA A 69 7.06 -17.71 -14.31
C ALA A 69 7.26 -16.75 -13.10
N ARG A 70 8.17 -17.08 -12.17
CA ARG A 70 8.33 -16.43 -10.86
C ARG A 70 8.95 -15.02 -10.87
N GLN A 71 9.26 -14.45 -12.03
CA GLN A 71 9.99 -13.18 -12.08
C GLN A 71 9.10 -12.02 -11.62
N THR A 72 9.50 -11.35 -10.54
CA THR A 72 8.85 -10.08 -10.16
C THR A 72 9.50 -8.91 -10.88
N MET A 73 8.74 -7.82 -11.04
CA MET A 73 9.23 -6.55 -11.60
C MET A 73 10.58 -6.11 -11.01
N LEU A 74 10.77 -6.28 -9.70
CA LEU A 74 12.01 -5.95 -9.01
C LEU A 74 13.18 -6.87 -9.41
N GLU A 75 12.94 -8.17 -9.62
CA GLU A 75 13.98 -9.08 -10.10
C GLU A 75 14.38 -8.78 -11.53
N SER A 76 13.40 -8.53 -12.40
CA SER A 76 13.66 -8.11 -13.78
C SER A 76 14.48 -6.82 -13.81
N CYS A 77 14.18 -5.86 -12.91
CA CYS A 77 14.96 -4.65 -12.76
C CYS A 77 16.41 -4.91 -12.32
N PHE A 78 16.63 -5.77 -11.32
CA PHE A 78 18.00 -6.12 -10.90
C PHE A 78 18.79 -6.80 -12.02
N GLN A 79 18.15 -7.68 -12.78
CA GLN A 79 18.80 -8.40 -13.86
C GLN A 79 19.12 -7.49 -15.05
N LEU A 80 18.23 -6.54 -15.35
CA LEU A 80 18.45 -5.52 -16.37
C LEU A 80 19.60 -4.58 -15.99
N ASN A 81 19.64 -4.14 -14.72
CA ASN A 81 20.72 -3.28 -14.21
C ASN A 81 22.10 -3.96 -14.22
N GLN A 82 22.17 -5.29 -14.22
CA GLN A 82 23.44 -6.02 -14.38
C GLN A 82 23.91 -6.07 -15.83
N SER A 83 22.96 -6.05 -16.78
CA SER A 83 23.24 -6.31 -18.19
C SER A 83 23.39 -5.03 -19.00
N ASP A 84 22.68 -3.96 -18.60
CA ASP A 84 22.64 -2.70 -19.32
C ASP A 84 22.93 -1.51 -18.38
N PRO A 85 23.95 -0.67 -18.68
CA PRO A 85 24.31 0.47 -17.85
C PRO A 85 23.31 1.64 -17.95
N ASP A 86 22.47 1.70 -19.00
CA ASP A 86 21.45 2.74 -19.16
C ASP A 86 20.17 2.43 -18.37
N ALA A 87 19.95 1.15 -18.02
CA ALA A 87 18.84 0.68 -17.18
C ALA A 87 18.74 1.37 -15.82
N GLN A 88 19.84 1.94 -15.31
CA GLN A 88 19.86 2.73 -14.07
C GLN A 88 18.99 3.99 -14.15
N LYS A 89 18.61 4.44 -15.36
CA LYS A 89 17.76 5.60 -15.58
C LYS A 89 16.27 5.26 -15.63
N LEU A 90 15.91 3.98 -15.71
CA LEU A 90 14.53 3.52 -15.81
C LEU A 90 13.89 3.42 -14.42
N LEU A 91 12.61 3.78 -14.31
CA LEU A 91 11.84 3.47 -13.11
C LEU A 91 11.41 2.01 -13.16
N ASN A 92 11.17 1.41 -12.00
CA ASN A 92 10.62 0.04 -11.93
C ASN A 92 9.33 -0.12 -12.75
N THR A 93 8.51 0.93 -12.84
CA THR A 93 7.26 0.95 -13.59
C THR A 93 7.47 0.87 -15.11
N ASP A 94 8.64 1.30 -15.61
CA ASP A 94 8.95 1.35 -17.05
C ASP A 94 9.48 0.01 -17.57
N ILE A 95 9.81 -0.94 -16.69
CA ILE A 95 10.42 -2.22 -17.05
C ILE A 95 9.30 -3.25 -17.31
N PRO A 96 9.19 -3.77 -18.55
CA PRO A 96 8.13 -4.72 -18.91
C PRO A 96 8.30 -6.04 -18.14
N TYR A 97 7.17 -6.60 -17.72
CA TYR A 97 7.10 -7.95 -17.15
C TYR A 97 6.75 -8.97 -18.25
N ASN A 98 7.34 -10.17 -18.18
CA ASN A 98 7.06 -11.31 -19.08
C ASN A 98 6.18 -12.32 -18.35
#